data_AF-A0A3N0DID9-F1
#
_entry.id   AF-A0A3N0DID9-F1
#
_cell.length_a   1.000
_cell.length_b   1.000
_cell.length_c   1.000
_cell.angle_alpha   90.00
_cell.angle_beta   90.00
_cell.angle_gamma   90.00
#
_symmetry.space_group_name_H-M   'P 1'
#
loop_
_entity.id
_entity.type
_entity.pdbx_description
1 polymer ?
#
loop_
_entity_poly.entity_id
_entity_poly.type
_entity_poly.pdbx_seq_one_letter_code
_entity_poly.pdbx_strand_id
1 'polypeptide(L)'
;MTGYDRVEFGQAWLDADRNGCDTRNDILGRDLLHPTFKPGTRDCVALTGTLPDPYTHTEVPFARGAGDQVDIDHVVALGNAWVTGAFRRSIKVRAALANDPLNLLAVDAHNNRSKGDGDAATWLPPYKAFRCAYVARQIAVKKKYRLWVTRPEHDAMVRVLSRCPGELLPRDVSHLPTAVDQNITDPTARPSSGARSLVGTGSSVYYKNCDAVRAAGKAPIRRGDPGYARHLDRDGDGIGCE
;
A
#
# COMPACT_ATOMS: atom_id res chain seq x y z
N MET A 1 12.62 0.18 8.41
CA MET A 1 11.71 0.74 9.43
C MET A 1 11.13 -0.41 10.24
N THR A 2 11.18 -0.38 11.57
CA THR A 2 10.73 -1.51 12.40
C THR A 2 9.22 -1.70 12.27
N GLY A 3 8.79 -2.92 11.97
CA GLY A 3 7.36 -3.31 11.98
C GLY A 3 6.53 -2.74 10.83
N TYR A 4 7.15 -2.18 9.79
CA TYR A 4 6.45 -1.74 8.58
C TYR A 4 6.69 -2.72 7.43
N ASP A 5 5.58 -3.16 6.82
CA ASP A 5 5.53 -3.78 5.50
C ASP A 5 4.34 -3.19 4.74
N ARG A 6 4.33 -3.25 3.40
CA ARG A 6 3.18 -2.80 2.61
C ARG A 6 1.93 -3.62 2.88
N VAL A 7 2.04 -4.90 3.27
CA VAL A 7 0.88 -5.72 3.64
C VAL A 7 0.09 -5.15 4.82
N GLU A 8 0.73 -4.32 5.64
CA GLU A 8 0.10 -3.58 6.73
C GLU A 8 -0.95 -2.57 6.25
N PHE A 9 -1.04 -2.30 4.95
CA PHE A 9 -2.06 -1.44 4.38
C PHE A 9 -3.15 -2.22 3.63
N GLY A 10 -3.17 -3.55 3.79
CA GLY A 10 -4.11 -4.44 3.14
C GLY A 10 -3.70 -4.76 1.71
N GLN A 11 -4.67 -5.25 0.92
CA GLN A 11 -4.45 -5.53 -0.49
C GLN A 11 -4.07 -4.24 -1.24
N ALA A 12 -3.02 -4.34 -2.06
CA ALA A 12 -2.65 -3.25 -2.95
C ALA A 12 -3.74 -3.03 -4.01
N TRP A 13 -4.09 -1.75 -4.24
CA TRP A 13 -5.07 -1.34 -5.26
C TRP A 13 -6.43 -2.02 -5.04
N LEU A 14 -7.02 -1.79 -3.86
CA LEU A 14 -8.41 -2.18 -3.64
C LEU A 14 -9.32 -1.38 -4.58
N ASP A 15 -10.44 -1.98 -4.98
CA ASP A 15 -11.58 -1.22 -5.48
C ASP A 15 -12.29 -0.59 -4.27
N ALA A 16 -11.75 0.54 -3.80
CA ALA A 16 -12.12 1.16 -2.53
C ALA A 16 -13.48 1.85 -2.61
N ASP A 17 -13.86 2.35 -3.78
CA ASP A 17 -15.12 3.04 -4.04
C ASP A 17 -16.22 2.11 -4.59
N ARG A 18 -15.87 0.85 -4.92
CA ARG A 18 -16.75 -0.19 -5.47
C ARG A 18 -17.32 0.15 -6.84
N ASN A 19 -16.58 0.92 -7.64
CA ASN A 19 -16.99 1.26 -9.00
C ASN A 19 -16.73 0.10 -10.00
N GLY A 20 -15.98 -0.93 -9.58
CA GLY A 20 -15.58 -2.08 -10.40
C GLY A 20 -14.16 -1.99 -10.96
N CYS A 21 -13.40 -0.97 -10.58
CA CYS A 21 -12.00 -0.75 -10.91
C CYS A 21 -11.11 -0.82 -9.69
N ASP A 22 -9.93 -1.39 -9.87
CA ASP A 22 -8.90 -1.21 -8.85
C ASP A 22 -8.44 0.26 -8.84
N THR A 23 -8.07 0.73 -7.65
CA THR A 23 -7.63 2.12 -7.47
C THR A 23 -6.48 2.51 -8.42
N ARG A 24 -5.59 1.58 -8.79
CA ARG A 24 -4.50 1.92 -9.73
C ARG A 24 -5.07 2.37 -11.07
N ASN A 25 -6.05 1.65 -11.58
CA ASN A 25 -6.70 1.96 -12.84
C ASN A 25 -7.57 3.22 -12.75
N ASP A 26 -8.21 3.49 -11.60
CA ASP A 26 -8.89 4.78 -11.37
C ASP A 26 -7.92 5.96 -11.49
N ILE A 27 -6.74 5.86 -10.87
CA ILE A 27 -5.74 6.92 -10.93
C ILE A 27 -5.14 7.06 -12.34
N LEU A 28 -4.88 5.96 -13.04
CA LEU A 28 -4.42 6.02 -14.43
C LEU A 28 -5.47 6.65 -15.34
N GLY A 29 -6.75 6.28 -15.20
CA GLY A 29 -7.84 6.86 -15.97
C GLY A 29 -8.03 8.36 -15.68
N ARG A 30 -7.79 8.79 -14.43
CA ARG A 30 -7.85 10.19 -14.01
C ARG A 30 -6.68 11.03 -14.56
N ASP A 31 -5.46 10.49 -14.50
CA ASP A 31 -4.24 11.29 -14.67
C ASP A 31 -3.63 11.19 -16.07
N LEU A 32 -3.95 10.15 -16.86
CA LEU A 32 -3.47 10.04 -18.23
C LEU A 32 -4.26 10.93 -19.18
N LEU A 33 -3.56 11.56 -20.12
CA LEU A 33 -4.14 12.16 -21.31
C LEU A 33 -4.36 11.07 -22.36
N HIS A 34 -5.52 11.14 -23.02
CA HIS A 34 -5.94 10.23 -24.09
C HIS A 34 -5.77 8.74 -23.74
N PRO A 35 -6.26 8.27 -22.57
CA PRO A 35 -6.11 6.88 -22.21
C PRO A 35 -6.90 5.98 -23.16
N THR A 36 -6.34 4.82 -23.48
CA THR A 36 -7.10 3.72 -24.10
C THR A 36 -7.36 2.64 -23.06
N PHE A 37 -8.49 1.97 -23.19
CA PHE A 37 -8.93 0.97 -22.22
C PHE A 37 -9.15 -0.39 -22.86
N LYS A 38 -8.96 -1.44 -22.06
CA LYS A 38 -9.23 -2.81 -22.50
C LYS A 38 -10.72 -2.96 -22.80
N PRO A 39 -11.11 -3.45 -24.00
CA PRO A 39 -12.50 -3.72 -24.32
C PRO A 39 -13.17 -4.64 -23.30
N GLY A 40 -14.45 -4.40 -23.02
CA GLY A 40 -15.23 -5.18 -22.06
C GLY A 40 -14.95 -4.87 -20.59
N THR A 41 -14.13 -3.85 -20.28
CA THR A 41 -13.82 -3.47 -18.88
C THR A 41 -14.56 -2.23 -18.39
N ARG A 42 -15.41 -1.61 -19.22
CA ARG A 42 -16.11 -0.34 -18.91
C ARG A 42 -15.13 0.79 -18.58
N ASP A 43 -14.17 1.02 -19.49
CA ASP A 43 -13.13 2.05 -19.37
C ASP A 43 -12.30 1.99 -18.09
N CYS A 44 -12.10 0.77 -17.61
CA CYS A 44 -11.41 0.53 -16.37
C CYS A 44 -9.92 0.25 -16.60
N VAL A 45 -9.62 -0.79 -17.37
CA VAL A 45 -8.26 -1.28 -17.50
C VAL A 45 -7.49 -0.42 -18.50
N ALA A 46 -6.73 0.55 -18.02
CA ALA A 46 -5.90 1.43 -18.84
C ALA A 46 -4.79 0.62 -19.55
N LEU A 47 -4.71 0.77 -20.87
CA LEU A 47 -3.74 0.11 -21.74
C LEU A 47 -2.65 1.06 -22.21
N THR A 48 -3.02 2.27 -22.63
CA THR A 48 -2.06 3.30 -23.06
C THR A 48 -2.51 4.68 -22.60
N GLY A 49 -1.64 5.68 -22.72
CA GLY A 49 -1.94 7.09 -22.55
C GLY A 49 -0.65 7.91 -22.46
N THR A 50 -0.76 9.21 -22.25
CA THR A 50 0.39 10.07 -21.97
C THR A 50 0.21 10.68 -20.60
N LEU A 51 1.18 10.50 -19.71
CA LEU A 51 1.16 11.11 -18.39
C LEU A 51 1.82 12.50 -18.45
N PRO A 52 1.08 13.60 -18.22
CA PRO A 52 1.69 14.89 -17.89
C PRO A 52 2.21 14.84 -16.45
N ASP A 53 3.47 14.40 -16.28
CA ASP A 53 4.01 14.07 -14.96
C ASP A 53 4.17 15.33 -14.08
N PRO A 54 3.49 15.39 -12.91
CA PRO A 54 3.56 16.57 -12.06
C PRO A 54 4.92 16.74 -11.38
N TYR A 55 5.74 15.68 -11.28
CA TYR A 55 7.02 15.72 -10.56
C TYR A 55 8.15 16.32 -11.40
N THR A 56 8.14 16.08 -12.70
CA THR A 56 9.18 16.52 -13.65
C THR A 56 8.70 17.57 -14.63
N HIS A 57 7.37 17.73 -14.80
CA HIS A 57 6.76 18.56 -15.85
C HIS A 57 7.16 18.10 -17.27
N THR A 58 7.27 16.77 -17.44
CA THR A 58 7.52 16.12 -18.73
C THR A 58 6.37 15.18 -19.06
N GLU A 59 6.24 14.85 -20.34
CA GLU A 59 5.27 13.85 -20.79
C GLU A 59 5.91 12.46 -20.80
N VAL A 60 5.31 11.53 -20.06
CA VAL A 60 5.77 10.14 -19.98
C VAL A 60 4.76 9.25 -20.70
N PRO A 61 5.15 8.54 -21.77
CA PRO A 61 4.25 7.60 -22.41
C PRO A 61 3.94 6.45 -21.45
N PHE A 62 2.66 6.12 -21.31
CA PHE A 62 2.21 4.94 -20.61
C PHE A 62 1.78 3.89 -21.62
N ALA A 63 2.32 2.69 -21.47
CA ALA A 63 1.82 1.51 -22.14
C ALA A 63 1.92 0.32 -21.17
N ARG A 64 0.77 -0.31 -20.90
CA ARG A 64 0.68 -1.44 -19.97
C ARG A 64 1.57 -2.58 -20.45
N GLY A 65 2.48 -3.01 -19.58
CA GLY A 65 3.43 -4.09 -19.86
C GLY A 65 4.64 -3.68 -20.71
N ALA A 66 4.72 -2.42 -21.17
CA ALA A 66 5.82 -1.92 -21.99
C ALA A 66 6.88 -1.13 -21.19
N GLY A 67 7.00 -1.39 -19.89
CA GLY A 67 8.02 -0.81 -19.03
C GLY A 67 7.48 -0.29 -17.69
N ASP A 68 8.43 0.11 -16.85
CA ASP A 68 8.25 0.60 -15.48
C ASP A 68 8.32 2.14 -15.44
N GLN A 69 7.77 2.84 -16.44
CA GLN A 69 7.94 4.31 -16.56
C GLN A 69 6.96 5.11 -15.71
N VAL A 70 5.77 4.56 -15.44
CA VAL A 70 4.73 5.21 -14.64
C VAL A 70 4.38 4.36 -13.43
N ASP A 71 4.53 4.97 -12.25
CA ASP A 71 4.07 4.42 -10.99
C ASP A 71 2.90 5.24 -10.45
N ILE A 72 2.11 4.63 -9.56
CA ILE A 72 1.17 5.37 -8.73
C ILE A 72 1.86 5.64 -7.39
N ASP A 73 2.15 6.90 -7.10
CA ASP A 73 2.78 7.32 -5.86
C ASP A 73 1.74 7.59 -4.77
N HIS A 74 2.10 7.20 -3.55
CA HIS A 74 1.48 7.69 -2.32
C HIS A 74 2.16 8.98 -1.90
N VAL A 75 1.51 10.12 -2.14
CA VAL A 75 2.05 11.48 -1.89
C VAL A 75 2.53 11.64 -0.44
N VAL A 76 1.78 11.10 0.52
CA VAL A 76 2.31 10.67 1.82
C VAL A 76 2.68 9.20 1.71
N ALA A 77 3.98 8.91 1.64
CA ALA A 77 4.48 7.54 1.49
C ALA A 77 3.95 6.64 2.62
N LEU A 78 3.65 5.37 2.32
CA LEU A 78 3.08 4.45 3.30
C LEU A 78 4.01 4.23 4.50
N GLY A 79 5.33 4.19 4.29
CA GLY A 79 6.30 4.14 5.39
C GLY A 79 6.28 5.41 6.24
N ASN A 80 6.22 6.60 5.62
CA ASN A 80 6.05 7.84 6.38
C ASN A 80 4.74 7.86 7.16
N ALA A 81 3.63 7.45 6.55
CA ALA A 81 2.35 7.32 7.22
C ALA A 81 2.43 6.36 8.41
N TRP A 82 3.13 5.24 8.26
CA TRP A 82 3.37 4.27 9.34
C TRP A 82 4.00 4.94 10.54
N VAL A 83 5.18 5.56 10.40
CA VAL A 83 5.85 6.25 11.53
C VAL A 83 5.14 7.50 12.01
N THR A 84 4.19 8.03 11.23
CA THR A 84 3.40 9.20 11.61
C THR A 84 1.97 8.89 12.04
N GLY A 85 1.68 7.62 12.38
CA GLY A 85 0.51 7.24 13.17
C GLY A 85 -0.39 6.20 12.55
N ALA A 86 -0.18 5.82 11.29
CA ALA A 86 -0.97 4.77 10.66
C ALA A 86 -0.84 3.43 11.38
N PHE A 87 0.29 3.15 12.05
CA PHE A 87 0.48 1.93 12.86
C PHE A 87 -0.54 1.73 13.99
N ARG A 88 -1.17 2.82 14.46
CA ARG A 88 -2.21 2.77 15.51
C ARG A 88 -3.62 2.64 14.95
N ARG A 89 -3.76 2.62 13.62
CA ARG A 89 -5.05 2.60 12.94
C ARG A 89 -5.44 1.17 12.60
N SER A 90 -6.74 0.90 12.56
CA SER A 90 -7.25 -0.39 12.09
C SER A 90 -6.81 -0.62 10.63
N ILE A 91 -6.72 -1.89 10.23
CA ILE A 91 -6.44 -2.26 8.84
C ILE A 91 -7.36 -1.54 7.84
N LYS A 92 -8.64 -1.34 8.19
CA LYS A 92 -9.63 -0.64 7.33
C LYS A 92 -9.26 0.83 7.08
N VAL A 93 -8.71 1.52 8.07
CA VAL A 93 -8.25 2.91 7.93
C VAL A 93 -6.93 2.96 7.15
N ARG A 94 -6.02 2.01 7.41
CA ARG A 94 -4.76 1.90 6.65
C ARG A 94 -5.02 1.65 5.17
N ALA A 95 -5.93 0.72 4.86
CA ALA A 95 -6.37 0.44 3.50
C ALA A 95 -7.05 1.64 2.83
N ALA A 96 -7.86 2.41 3.56
CA ALA A 96 -8.46 3.64 3.01
C ALA A 96 -7.37 4.64 2.61
N LEU A 97 -6.40 4.91 3.50
CA LEU A 97 -5.27 5.80 3.22
C LEU A 97 -4.45 5.37 2.01
N ALA A 98 -4.25 4.06 1.82
CA ALA A 98 -3.48 3.52 0.70
C ALA A 98 -4.22 3.56 -0.64
N ASN A 99 -5.55 3.73 -0.63
CA ASN A 99 -6.38 3.71 -1.82
C ASN A 99 -7.15 5.03 -2.06
N ASP A 100 -6.84 6.08 -1.30
CA ASP A 100 -7.51 7.37 -1.41
C ASP A 100 -6.94 8.19 -2.59
N PRO A 101 -7.74 8.60 -3.59
CA PRO A 101 -7.28 9.45 -4.68
C PRO A 101 -6.65 10.78 -4.24
N LEU A 102 -6.99 11.29 -3.04
CA LEU A 102 -6.33 12.46 -2.44
C LEU A 102 -4.85 12.20 -2.14
N ASN A 103 -4.49 10.95 -1.82
CA ASN A 103 -3.12 10.53 -1.53
C ASN A 103 -2.39 9.93 -2.74
N LEU A 104 -3.04 9.82 -3.90
CA LEU A 104 -2.50 9.09 -5.05
C LEU A 104 -2.32 9.97 -6.29
N LEU A 105 -1.21 9.77 -6.98
CA LEU A 105 -0.87 10.39 -8.26
C LEU A 105 -0.20 9.38 -9.19
N ALA A 106 -0.55 9.36 -10.47
CA ALA A 106 0.32 8.78 -11.49
C ALA A 106 1.53 9.71 -11.70
N VAL A 107 2.73 9.15 -11.66
CA VAL A 107 3.99 9.91 -11.73
C VAL A 107 5.07 9.13 -12.47
N ASP A 108 6.11 9.84 -12.91
CA ASP A 108 7.37 9.23 -13.35
C ASP A 108 7.93 8.28 -12.27
N ALA A 109 8.18 7.04 -12.67
CA ALA A 109 8.60 5.98 -11.76
C ALA A 109 10.00 6.20 -11.18
N HIS A 110 10.93 6.80 -11.92
CA HIS A 110 12.27 7.05 -11.42
C HIS A 110 12.23 7.99 -10.20
N ASN A 111 11.49 9.10 -10.31
CA ASN A 111 11.33 10.05 -9.22
C ASN A 111 10.56 9.46 -8.03
N ASN A 112 9.51 8.68 -8.29
CA ASN A 112 8.79 7.98 -7.23
C ASN A 112 9.71 7.01 -6.44
N ARG A 113 10.52 6.22 -7.16
CA ARG A 113 11.45 5.27 -6.55
C ARG A 113 12.58 5.98 -5.80
N SER A 114 13.03 7.13 -6.30
CA SER A 114 13.99 8.00 -5.60
C SER A 114 13.40 8.59 -4.31
N LYS A 115 12.12 8.96 -4.30
CA LYS A 115 11.41 9.44 -3.10
C LYS A 115 11.36 8.38 -1.99
N GLY A 116 11.06 7.12 -2.35
CA GLY A 116 10.93 6.03 -1.38
C GLY A 116 9.91 6.35 -0.27
N ASP A 117 10.29 6.11 0.99
CA ASP A 117 9.49 6.44 2.18
C ASP A 117 9.72 7.87 2.71
N GLY A 118 10.36 8.74 1.92
CA GLY A 118 10.73 10.10 2.31
C GLY A 118 9.53 11.02 2.58
N ASP A 119 9.68 11.89 3.58
CA ASP A 119 8.77 12.99 3.87
C ASP A 119 9.19 14.30 3.15
N ALA A 120 8.46 15.40 3.37
CA ALA A 120 8.79 16.70 2.78
C ALA A 120 10.17 17.25 3.18
N ALA A 121 10.78 16.77 4.27
CA ALA A 121 12.14 17.17 4.64
C ALA A 121 13.20 16.36 3.90
N THR A 122 12.87 15.13 3.51
CA THR A 122 13.79 14.19 2.86
C THR A 122 13.76 14.33 1.34
N TRP A 123 12.58 14.55 0.76
CA TRP A 123 12.41 14.61 -0.68
C TRP A 123 11.30 15.58 -1.10
N LEU A 124 11.54 16.32 -2.17
CA LEU A 124 10.57 17.18 -2.84
C LEU A 124 10.68 16.98 -4.36
N PRO A 125 9.58 17.09 -5.12
CA PRO A 125 9.63 16.96 -6.57
C PRO A 125 10.68 17.89 -7.20
N PRO A 126 11.42 17.43 -8.24
CA PRO A 126 12.41 18.26 -8.90
C PRO A 126 11.80 19.49 -9.58
N TYR A 127 10.58 19.36 -10.11
CA TYR A 127 9.83 20.49 -10.64
C TYR A 127 9.33 21.41 -9.51
N LYS A 128 10.04 22.52 -9.33
CA LYS A 128 9.85 23.43 -8.18
C LYS A 128 8.46 24.06 -8.12
N ALA A 129 7.83 24.34 -9.27
CA ALA A 129 6.52 24.99 -9.29
C ALA A 129 5.41 24.09 -8.72
N PHE A 130 5.57 22.76 -8.76
CA PHE A 130 4.60 21.83 -8.19
C PHE A 130 4.76 21.61 -6.67
N ARG A 131 5.85 22.08 -6.04
CA ARG A 131 6.15 21.79 -4.63
C ARG A 131 5.09 22.31 -3.65
N CYS A 132 4.47 23.44 -3.96
CA CYS A 132 3.39 24.00 -3.13
C CYS A 132 2.18 23.07 -3.11
N ALA A 133 1.68 22.68 -4.28
CA ALA A 133 0.58 21.72 -4.42
C ALA A 133 0.92 20.36 -3.79
N TYR A 134 2.15 19.87 -3.96
CA TYR A 134 2.62 18.63 -3.34
C TYR A 134 2.56 18.68 -1.80
N VAL A 135 3.12 19.74 -1.19
CA VAL A 135 3.10 19.91 0.27
C VAL A 135 1.69 20.15 0.79
N ALA A 136 0.89 20.97 0.11
CA ALA A 136 -0.51 21.20 0.48
C ALA A 136 -1.31 19.88 0.44
N ARG A 137 -1.07 19.02 -0.54
CA ARG A 137 -1.68 17.69 -0.61
C ARG A 137 -1.25 16.78 0.54
N GLN A 138 0.04 16.75 0.89
CA GLN A 138 0.50 15.99 2.07
C GLN A 138 -0.22 16.46 3.35
N ILE A 139 -0.37 17.77 3.56
CA ILE A 139 -1.10 18.32 4.70
C ILE A 139 -2.58 17.90 4.66
N ALA A 140 -3.23 17.94 3.49
CA ALA A 140 -4.62 17.53 3.34
C ALA A 140 -4.81 16.04 3.71
N VAL A 141 -3.93 15.16 3.22
CA VAL A 141 -3.93 13.73 3.56
C VAL A 141 -3.70 13.52 5.06
N LYS A 142 -2.64 14.12 5.63
CA LYS A 142 -2.33 13.98 7.05
C LYS A 142 -3.46 14.50 7.94
N LYS A 143 -4.12 15.58 7.53
CA LYS A 143 -5.33 16.10 8.20
C LYS A 143 -6.49 15.11 8.12
N LYS A 144 -6.81 14.59 6.93
CA LYS A 144 -7.92 13.63 6.71
C LYS A 144 -7.73 12.37 7.57
N TYR A 145 -6.52 11.82 7.60
CA TYR A 145 -6.21 10.56 8.29
C TYR A 145 -5.67 10.74 9.72
N ARG A 146 -5.62 11.97 10.22
CA ARG A 146 -5.12 12.32 11.56
C ARG A 146 -3.72 11.73 11.81
N LEU A 147 -2.82 11.93 10.86
CA LEU A 147 -1.39 11.61 10.97
C LEU A 147 -0.64 12.82 11.53
N TRP A 148 0.42 12.60 12.30
CA TRP A 148 1.27 13.69 12.77
C TRP A 148 2.31 14.09 11.73
N VAL A 149 2.95 15.22 11.98
CA VAL A 149 4.06 15.76 11.18
C VAL A 149 5.27 15.83 12.10
N THR A 150 6.42 15.30 11.67
CA THR A 150 7.65 15.40 12.47
C THR A 150 8.15 16.86 12.48
N ARG A 151 9.00 17.22 13.43
CA ARG A 151 9.53 18.60 13.45
C ARG A 151 10.30 18.97 12.17
N PRO A 152 11.22 18.12 11.64
CA PRO A 152 11.88 18.41 10.37
C PRO A 152 10.92 18.53 9.19
N GLU A 153 9.92 17.64 9.10
CA GLU A 153 8.90 17.67 8.07
C GLU A 153 8.09 18.96 8.12
N HIS A 154 7.63 19.35 9.31
CA HIS A 154 6.90 20.60 9.53
C HIS A 154 7.70 21.81 9.06
N ASP A 155 8.97 21.90 9.47
CA ASP A 155 9.81 23.04 9.11
C ASP A 155 10.07 23.08 7.59
N ALA A 156 10.15 21.92 6.91
CA ALA A 156 10.21 21.85 5.45
C ALA A 156 8.90 22.31 4.79
N MET A 157 7.76 21.86 5.29
CA MET A 157 6.44 22.28 4.79
C MET A 157 6.25 23.79 4.91
N VAL A 158 6.60 24.38 6.06
CA VAL A 158 6.56 25.84 6.27
C VAL A 158 7.49 26.58 5.30
N ARG A 159 8.73 26.10 5.12
CA ARG A 159 9.66 26.72 4.16
C ARG A 159 9.13 26.73 2.74
N VAL A 160 8.50 25.63 2.28
CA VAL A 160 7.90 25.56 0.95
C VAL A 160 6.71 26.51 0.85
N LEU A 161 5.74 26.40 1.77
CA LEU A 161 4.49 27.17 1.71
C LEU A 161 4.67 28.67 1.94
N SER A 162 5.72 29.10 2.64
CA SER A 162 6.05 30.53 2.80
C SER A 162 6.26 31.27 1.47
N ARG A 163 6.56 30.53 0.39
CA ARG A 163 6.76 31.06 -0.97
C ARG A 163 5.47 31.11 -1.80
N CYS A 164 4.38 30.56 -1.28
CA CYS A 164 3.09 30.43 -1.95
C CYS A 164 1.95 30.58 -0.93
N PRO A 165 1.79 31.76 -0.31
CA PRO A 165 0.80 31.99 0.75
C PRO A 165 -0.66 31.82 0.30
N GLY A 166 -0.93 31.84 -1.01
CA GLY A 166 -2.26 31.58 -1.59
C GLY A 166 -2.54 30.11 -1.91
N GLU A 167 -1.60 29.19 -1.66
CA GLU A 167 -1.81 27.77 -1.90
C GLU A 167 -2.90 27.23 -0.96
N LEU A 168 -3.99 26.74 -1.54
CA LEU A 168 -5.07 26.11 -0.80
C LEU A 168 -4.81 24.61 -0.66
N LEU A 169 -5.35 24.01 0.40
CA LEU A 169 -5.42 22.55 0.45
C LEU A 169 -6.29 22.04 -0.71
N PRO A 170 -5.86 20.98 -1.42
CA PRO A 170 -6.68 20.38 -2.46
C PRO A 170 -8.01 19.90 -1.88
N ARG A 171 -9.08 20.04 -2.66
CA ARG A 171 -10.39 19.48 -2.31
C ARG A 171 -10.33 17.96 -2.43
N ASP A 172 -10.94 17.28 -1.47
CA ASP A 172 -11.18 15.85 -1.55
C ASP A 172 -12.44 15.60 -2.39
N VAL A 173 -12.24 15.42 -3.70
CA VAL A 173 -13.33 15.21 -4.66
C VAL A 173 -13.88 13.78 -4.62
N SER A 174 -13.12 12.83 -4.08
CA SER A 174 -13.55 11.43 -3.99
C SER A 174 -14.60 11.23 -2.88
N HIS A 175 -14.57 12.07 -1.85
CA HIS A 175 -15.39 11.97 -0.65
C HIS A 175 -15.35 10.57 0.01
N LEU A 176 -14.30 9.78 -0.26
CA LEU A 176 -14.20 8.44 0.27
C LEU A 176 -14.04 8.47 1.79
N PRO A 177 -14.69 7.52 2.50
CA PRO A 177 -14.59 7.44 3.95
C PRO A 177 -13.16 7.11 4.38
N THR A 178 -12.78 7.53 5.59
CA THR A 178 -11.45 7.25 6.15
C THR A 178 -11.27 5.79 6.59
N ALA A 179 -12.23 4.92 6.32
CA ALA A 179 -12.17 3.48 6.55
C ALA A 179 -12.93 2.76 5.45
N VAL A 180 -12.30 1.76 4.84
CA VAL A 180 -12.95 0.93 3.82
C VAL A 180 -14.00 0.02 4.44
N ASP A 181 -15.05 -0.32 3.71
CA ASP A 181 -16.13 -1.18 4.20
C ASP A 181 -15.83 -2.68 3.98
N GLN A 182 -14.93 -2.98 3.04
CA GLN A 182 -14.50 -4.30 2.60
C GLN A 182 -13.97 -5.13 3.78
N ASN A 183 -14.19 -6.45 3.72
CA ASN A 183 -13.66 -7.40 4.68
C ASN A 183 -12.20 -7.72 4.32
N ILE A 184 -11.29 -7.06 5.02
CA ILE A 184 -9.84 -7.23 4.85
C ILE A 184 -9.23 -7.79 6.13
N THR A 185 -8.32 -8.75 5.98
CA THR A 185 -7.62 -9.38 7.08
C THR A 185 -6.43 -8.52 7.49
N ASP A 186 -6.30 -8.25 8.79
CA ASP A 186 -5.14 -7.57 9.34
C ASP A 186 -3.99 -8.58 9.53
N PRO A 187 -2.84 -8.42 8.86
CA PRO A 187 -1.72 -9.35 9.00
C PRO A 187 -1.11 -9.34 10.42
N THR A 188 -1.32 -8.27 11.19
CA THR A 188 -0.85 -8.15 12.58
C THR A 188 -1.89 -8.58 13.61
N ALA A 189 -3.13 -8.79 13.20
CA ALA A 189 -4.11 -9.37 14.10
C ALA A 189 -3.68 -10.80 14.41
N ARG A 190 -3.12 -11.00 15.60
CA ARG A 190 -3.21 -12.30 16.27
C ARG A 190 -4.67 -12.73 16.19
N PRO A 191 -4.97 -13.99 15.84
CA PRO A 191 -6.35 -14.45 15.83
C PRO A 191 -6.91 -14.17 17.22
N SER A 192 -7.84 -13.20 17.29
CA SER A 192 -8.65 -13.01 18.47
C SER A 192 -9.39 -14.33 18.62
N SER A 193 -9.06 -15.07 19.67
CA SER A 193 -9.84 -16.20 20.14
C SER A 193 -11.26 -15.69 20.42
N GLY A 194 -12.09 -15.65 19.38
CA GLY A 194 -13.51 -15.48 19.53
C GLY A 194 -13.99 -16.63 20.40
N ALA A 195 -14.74 -16.31 21.45
CA ALA A 195 -15.37 -17.28 22.32
C ALA A 195 -16.16 -18.30 21.48
N ARG A 196 -15.54 -19.46 21.25
CA ARG A 196 -16.23 -20.70 20.92
C ARG A 196 -15.97 -21.66 22.07
N SER A 197 -17.07 -22.12 22.64
CA SER A 197 -17.14 -23.11 23.69
C SER A 197 -16.13 -24.25 23.50
N LEU A 198 -15.57 -24.65 24.65
CA LEU A 198 -14.94 -25.91 24.97
C LEU A 198 -15.25 -27.05 23.98
N VAL A 199 -14.21 -27.58 23.32
CA VAL A 199 -13.80 -29.00 23.26
C VAL A 199 -12.72 -29.12 22.16
N GLY A 200 -11.54 -29.65 22.51
CA GLY A 200 -10.56 -30.13 21.53
C GLY A 200 -9.10 -29.89 21.93
N THR A 201 -8.54 -30.81 22.71
CA THR A 201 -7.11 -30.93 23.02
C THR A 201 -6.27 -31.16 21.76
N GLY A 202 -5.36 -30.26 21.43
CA GLY A 202 -4.32 -30.45 20.42
C GLY A 202 -2.98 -29.93 20.94
N SER A 203 -2.23 -30.79 21.62
CA SER A 203 -0.87 -30.48 22.10
C SER A 203 0.04 -30.09 20.93
N SER A 204 0.84 -29.05 21.12
CA SER A 204 1.86 -28.59 20.17
C SER A 204 2.96 -29.64 20.02
N VAL A 205 2.81 -30.56 19.07
CA VAL A 205 3.87 -31.50 18.70
C VAL A 205 4.90 -30.74 17.86
N TYR A 206 6.18 -30.83 18.22
CA TYR A 206 7.29 -30.24 17.46
C TYR A 206 8.31 -31.33 17.13
N TYR A 207 8.66 -31.45 15.85
CA TYR A 207 9.70 -32.36 15.38
C TYR A 207 10.94 -31.57 14.96
N LYS A 208 12.07 -31.88 15.60
CA LYS A 208 13.35 -31.23 15.29
C LYS A 208 13.80 -31.49 13.84
N ASN A 209 13.56 -32.70 13.33
CA ASN A 209 13.95 -33.14 11.99
C ASN A 209 13.15 -34.38 11.55
N CYS A 210 13.38 -34.86 10.32
CA CYS A 210 12.66 -36.01 9.78
C CYS A 210 12.93 -37.34 10.50
N ASP A 211 14.08 -37.49 11.16
CA ASP A 211 14.35 -38.69 11.96
C ASP A 211 13.41 -38.77 13.17
N ALA A 212 13.12 -37.63 13.81
CA ALA A 212 12.14 -37.56 14.89
C ALA A 212 10.71 -37.85 14.39
N VAL A 213 10.37 -37.44 13.17
CA VAL A 213 9.06 -37.74 12.54
C VAL A 213 8.92 -39.23 12.25
N ARG A 214 9.96 -39.87 11.71
CA ARG A 214 10.00 -41.31 11.41
C ARG A 214 10.01 -42.16 12.69
N ALA A 215 10.80 -41.77 13.68
CA ALA A 215 10.82 -42.44 14.99
C ALA A 215 9.46 -42.38 15.71
N ALA A 216 8.69 -41.32 15.47
CA ALA A 216 7.32 -41.17 15.97
C ALA A 216 6.26 -41.88 15.10
N GLY A 217 6.64 -42.52 13.98
CA GLY A 217 5.74 -43.20 13.07
C GLY A 217 4.77 -42.27 12.32
N LYS A 218 5.17 -41.01 12.09
CA LYS A 218 4.33 -39.96 11.46
C LYS A 218 4.80 -39.54 10.07
N ALA A 219 5.78 -40.23 9.49
CA ALA A 219 6.22 -39.98 8.13
C ALA A 219 5.39 -40.79 7.10
N PRO A 220 5.03 -40.20 5.94
CA PRO A 220 5.22 -38.80 5.57
C PRO A 220 4.24 -37.88 6.31
N ILE A 221 4.71 -36.71 6.76
CA ILE A 221 3.92 -35.74 7.53
C ILE A 221 3.40 -34.63 6.60
N ARG A 222 2.09 -34.36 6.57
CA ARG A 222 1.49 -33.47 5.57
C ARG A 222 1.18 -32.09 6.13
N ARG A 223 1.13 -31.09 5.25
CA ARG A 223 0.75 -29.72 5.60
C ARG A 223 -0.64 -29.71 6.24
N GLY A 224 -0.70 -29.36 7.53
CA GLY A 224 -1.91 -29.40 8.35
C GLY A 224 -1.88 -30.45 9.47
N ASP A 225 -0.98 -31.43 9.40
CA ASP A 225 -0.80 -32.41 10.46
C ASP A 225 -0.11 -31.79 11.69
N PRO A 226 -0.47 -32.24 12.92
CA PRO A 226 0.22 -31.80 14.13
C PRO A 226 1.73 -32.08 14.07
N GLY A 227 2.53 -31.01 14.15
CA GLY A 227 3.99 -31.07 14.07
C GLY A 227 4.59 -30.93 12.66
N TYR A 228 3.76 -30.74 11.62
CA TYR A 228 4.27 -30.30 10.33
C TYR A 228 4.91 -28.92 10.45
N ALA A 229 6.09 -28.77 9.85
CA ALA A 229 6.80 -27.52 9.76
C ALA A 229 7.59 -27.46 8.46
N ARG A 230 7.74 -26.25 7.91
CA ARG A 230 8.36 -26.03 6.59
C ARG A 230 9.77 -26.63 6.47
N HIS A 231 10.53 -26.72 7.57
CA HIS A 231 11.88 -27.31 7.56
C HIS A 231 11.90 -28.83 7.37
N LEU A 232 10.74 -29.49 7.46
CA LEU A 232 10.56 -30.93 7.24
C LEU A 232 10.19 -31.26 5.77
N ASP A 233 9.75 -30.26 5.01
CA ASP A 233 9.32 -30.32 3.62
C ASP A 233 10.34 -29.56 2.78
N ARG A 234 11.33 -30.31 2.27
CA ARG A 234 12.52 -29.74 1.64
C ARG A 234 12.19 -29.10 0.29
N ASP A 235 11.22 -29.62 -0.43
CA ASP A 235 10.98 -29.31 -1.83
C ASP A 235 9.82 -28.34 -2.08
N GLY A 236 8.88 -28.16 -1.14
CA GLY A 236 7.79 -27.19 -1.33
C GLY A 236 6.39 -27.74 -1.34
N ASP A 237 6.25 -29.04 -1.53
CA ASP A 237 5.06 -29.62 -2.14
C ASP A 237 3.90 -29.83 -1.13
N GLY A 238 4.19 -29.71 0.17
CA GLY A 238 3.24 -29.94 1.25
C GLY A 238 3.35 -31.31 1.92
N ILE A 239 4.33 -32.14 1.54
CA ILE A 239 4.62 -33.45 2.09
C ILE A 239 6.03 -33.42 2.69
N GLY A 240 6.10 -33.45 4.02
CA GLY A 240 7.36 -33.48 4.75
C GLY A 240 7.85 -34.91 5.00
N CYS A 241 9.18 -35.08 4.97
CA CYS A 241 9.87 -36.31 5.37
C CYS A 241 9.46 -37.57 4.58
N GLU A 242 9.18 -37.41 3.29
CA GLU A 242 9.16 -38.51 2.32
C GLU A 242 10.45 -39.35 2.33
#